data_AF-A0A3Q8HG56-F1
#
_entry.id   AF-A0A3Q8HG56-F1
#
_cell.length_a   1.000
_cell.length_b   1.000
_cell.length_c   1.000
_cell.angle_alpha   90.00
_cell.angle_beta   90.00
_cell.angle_gamma   90.00
#
_symmetry.space_group_name_H-M   'P 1'
#
loop_
_entity.id
_entity.type
_entity.pdbx_description
1 polymer ?
#
loop_
_entity_poly.entity_id
_entity_poly.type
_entity_poly.pdbx_seq_one_letter_code
_entity_poly.pdbx_strand_id
1 'polypeptide(L)' 'PNYGVKDPHTGDHKSQHGVRDGDAVKGYYTVADPDGTLRTVHYTADDHNGFNAVVEKSGHAVHPQVYGEVHNGYYH' A
#
# COMPACT_ATOMS: atom_id res chain seq x y z
N PRO A 1 19.34 -8.68 -5.69
CA PRO A 1 18.83 -7.64 -6.61
C PRO A 1 17.78 -6.77 -5.90
N ASN A 2 18.17 -5.57 -5.47
CA ASN A 2 17.26 -4.55 -4.93
C ASN A 2 16.66 -3.79 -6.12
N TYR A 3 15.42 -4.10 -6.48
CA TYR A 3 14.65 -3.30 -7.45
C TYR A 3 13.85 -2.26 -6.66
N GLY A 4 14.45 -1.09 -6.46
CA GLY A 4 13.74 0.10 -5.99
C GLY A 4 13.36 0.97 -7.18
N VAL A 5 12.12 0.87 -7.65
CA VAL A 5 11.57 1.85 -8.59
C VAL A 5 11.20 3.09 -7.78
N LYS A 6 12.12 4.05 -7.68
CA LYS A 6 11.81 5.40 -7.18
C LYS A 6 11.32 6.23 -8.37
N ASP A 7 10.01 6.22 -8.62
CA ASP A 7 9.36 7.28 -9.38
C ASP A 7 8.87 8.35 -8.38
N PRO A 8 9.36 9.60 -8.43
CA PRO A 8 8.94 10.68 -7.54
C PRO A 8 7.46 11.06 -7.65
N HIS A 9 6.71 10.54 -8.64
CA HIS A 9 5.30 10.82 -8.84
C HIS A 9 4.33 9.76 -8.29
N THR A 10 4.79 8.57 -7.86
CA THR A 10 3.88 7.48 -7.45
C THR A 10 3.89 7.15 -5.95
N GLY A 11 4.82 7.72 -5.17
CA GLY A 11 4.92 7.40 -3.74
C GLY A 11 5.28 5.93 -3.45
N ASP A 12 5.74 5.18 -4.45
CA ASP A 12 6.03 3.75 -4.30
C ASP A 12 7.31 3.51 -3.49
N HIS A 13 7.17 3.49 -2.16
CA HIS A 13 8.20 3.02 -1.24
C HIS A 13 8.11 1.50 -1.10
N LYS A 14 8.60 0.76 -2.11
CA LYS A 14 8.70 -0.70 -2.03
C LYS A 14 9.92 -1.10 -1.20
N SER A 15 9.73 -1.45 0.07
CA SER A 15 10.74 -2.17 0.85
C SER A 15 10.43 -3.65 0.82
N GLN A 16 11.32 -4.49 0.28
CA GLN A 16 11.15 -5.94 0.26
C GLN A 16 12.13 -6.57 1.25
N HIS A 17 11.62 -7.38 2.18
CA HIS A 17 12.43 -8.25 3.02
C HIS A 17 11.93 -9.68 2.86
N GLY A 18 12.82 -10.62 2.56
CA GLY A 18 12.46 -12.02 2.39
C GLY A 18 13.54 -12.94 2.95
N VAL A 19 13.10 -13.96 3.69
CA VAL A 19 13.95 -15.01 4.25
C VAL A 19 13.43 -16.35 3.74
N ARG A 20 14.35 -17.22 3.34
CA ARG A 20 14.05 -18.63 3.07
C ARG A 20 14.31 -19.42 4.35
N ASP A 21 13.33 -20.20 4.78
CA ASP A 21 13.42 -21.10 5.92
C ASP A 21 13.03 -22.50 5.42
N GLY A 22 14.04 -23.30 5.04
CA GLY A 22 13.84 -24.56 4.33
C GLY A 22 13.12 -24.35 2.98
N ASP A 23 11.97 -24.99 2.83
CA ASP A 23 11.12 -24.91 1.63
C ASP A 23 10.12 -23.73 1.69
N ALA A 24 10.03 -23.04 2.83
CA ALA A 24 9.12 -21.91 3.01
C ALA A 24 9.79 -20.57 2.64
N VAL A 25 9.09 -19.76 1.84
CA VAL A 25 9.46 -18.36 1.56
C VAL A 25 8.58 -17.45 2.39
N LYS A 26 9.18 -16.57 3.18
CA LYS A 26 8.45 -15.55 3.94
C LYS A 26 8.99 -14.17 3.58
N GLY A 27 8.13 -13.18 3.57
CA GLY A 27 8.55 -11.81 3.40
C GLY A 27 7.44 -10.82 3.59
N TYR A 28 7.78 -9.56 3.38
CA TYR A 28 6.79 -8.49 3.33
C TYR A 28 7.19 -7.41 2.34
N TYR A 29 6.19 -6.68 1.86
CA TYR A 29 6.38 -5.44 1.13
C TYR A 29 5.40 -4.36 1.57
N THR A 30 5.79 -3.11 1.44
CA THR A 30 4.94 -1.94 1.72
C THR A 30 4.70 -1.16 0.42
N VAL A 31 3.50 -0.60 0.28
CA VAL A 31 3.05 0.21 -0.86
C VAL A 31 2.33 1.44 -0.32
N ALA A 32 2.63 2.63 -0.86
CA ALA A 32 1.80 3.79 -0.58
C ALA A 32 0.60 3.82 -1.52
N ASP A 33 -0.57 4.13 -0.98
CA ASP A 33 -1.80 4.31 -1.72
C ASP A 33 -1.99 5.78 -2.10
N PRO A 34 -2.75 6.06 -3.18
CA PRO A 34 -3.04 7.43 -3.61
C PRO A 34 -3.79 8.27 -2.55
N ASP A 35 -4.47 7.63 -1.60
CA ASP A 35 -5.17 8.29 -0.49
C ASP A 35 -4.22 8.69 0.66
N GLY A 36 -2.91 8.47 0.51
CA GLY A 36 -1.90 8.79 1.52
C GLY A 36 -1.73 7.70 2.58
N THR A 37 -2.43 6.57 2.48
CA THR A 37 -2.23 5.43 3.38
C THR A 37 -1.11 4.50 2.88
N LEU A 38 -0.68 3.59 3.74
CA LEU A 38 0.29 2.54 3.41
C LEU A 38 -0.38 1.18 3.55
N ARG A 39 -0.17 0.30 2.55
CA ARG A 39 -0.49 -1.12 2.63
C ARG A 39 0.78 -1.93 2.83
N THR A 40 0.87 -2.65 3.94
CA THR A 40 1.92 -3.66 4.17
C THR A 40 1.33 -5.04 3.94
N VAL A 41 1.98 -5.82 3.09
CA VAL A 41 1.59 -7.19 2.77
C VAL A 41 2.63 -8.13 3.34
N HIS A 42 2.24 -8.93 4.32
CA HIS A 42 3.03 -10.04 4.84
C HIS A 42 2.66 -11.31 4.08
N TYR A 43 3.63 -12.00 3.51
CA TYR A 43 3.38 -13.21 2.73
C TYR A 43 4.24 -14.39 3.18
N THR A 44 3.66 -15.58 3.05
CA THR A 44 4.33 -16.87 3.26
C THR A 44 3.94 -17.81 2.12
N ALA A 45 4.87 -18.61 1.61
CA ALA A 45 4.59 -19.65 0.62
C ALA A 45 5.37 -20.92 0.98
N ASP A 46 4.70 -22.07 0.96
CA ASP A 46 5.30 -23.39 1.12
C ASP A 46 4.51 -24.45 0.32
N ASP A 47 5.07 -25.65 0.17
CA ASP A 47 4.50 -26.72 -0.67
C ASP A 47 3.24 -27.37 -0.06
N HIS A 48 2.98 -27.18 1.23
CA HIS A 48 1.86 -27.79 1.94
C HIS A 48 0.63 -26.88 1.99
N ASN A 49 0.83 -25.60 2.27
CA ASN A 49 -0.20 -24.59 2.51
C ASN A 49 -0.34 -23.61 1.32
N GLY A 50 0.55 -23.68 0.33
CA GLY A 50 0.58 -22.76 -0.79
C GLY A 50 0.89 -21.31 -0.36
N PHE A 51 0.45 -20.35 -1.16
CA PHE A 51 0.65 -18.93 -0.90
C PHE A 51 -0.42 -18.38 0.05
N ASN A 52 0.03 -17.70 1.12
CA ASN A 52 -0.81 -17.00 2.07
C ASN A 52 -0.32 -15.55 2.22
N ALA A 53 -1.25 -14.61 2.32
CA ALA A 53 -0.95 -13.20 2.50
C ALA A 53 -1.92 -12.53 3.48
N VAL A 54 -1.36 -11.68 4.35
CA VAL A 54 -2.10 -10.80 5.26
C VAL A 54 -1.77 -9.36 4.88
N VAL A 55 -2.81 -8.54 4.72
CA VAL A 55 -2.67 -7.14 4.32
C VAL A 55 -3.07 -6.24 5.48
N GLU A 56 -2.16 -5.35 5.86
CA GLU A 56 -2.38 -4.33 6.88
C GLU A 56 -2.39 -2.95 6.21
N LYS A 57 -3.38 -2.12 6.57
CA LYS A 57 -3.49 -0.73 6.08
C LYS A 57 -3.22 0.22 7.26
N SER A 58 -2.34 1.19 7.07
CA SER A 58 -2.00 2.20 8.08
C SER A 58 -2.00 3.61 7.48
N GLY A 59 -2.17 4.63 8.34
CA GLY A 59 -2.26 6.04 7.93
C GLY A 59 -3.69 6.56 7.83
N HIS A 60 -3.82 7.85 7.51
CA HIS A 60 -5.10 8.52 7.37
C HIS A 60 -5.42 8.68 5.89
N ALA A 61 -6.51 8.05 5.45
CA ALA A 61 -6.99 8.23 4.08
C ALA A 61 -7.51 9.66 3.89
N VAL A 62 -6.86 10.41 3.01
CA VAL A 62 -7.33 11.72 2.58
C VAL A 62 -8.24 11.48 1.38
N HIS A 63 -9.53 11.36 1.65
CA HIS A 63 -10.53 11.46 0.60
C HIS A 63 -10.81 12.94 0.33
N PRO A 64 -10.82 13.40 -0.93
CA PRO A 64 -11.30 14.74 -1.22
C PRO A 64 -12.72 14.87 -0.67
N GLN A 65 -12.90 15.74 0.32
CA GLN A 65 -14.23 16.16 0.72
C GLN A 65 -14.81 16.84 -0.51
N VAL A 66 -15.84 16.25 -1.12
CA VAL A 66 -16.65 16.94 -2.11
C VAL A 66 -17.30 18.09 -1.35
N TYR A 67 -16.62 19.23 -1.29
CA TYR A 67 -17.24 20.50 -0.96
C TYR A 67 -18.17 20.78 -2.12
N GLY A 68 -19.44 20.36 -1.96
CA GLY A 68 -20.52 20.86 -2.78
C GLY A 68 -20.49 22.37 -2.68
N GLU A 69 -20.02 22.98 -3.76
CA GLU A 69 -19.95 24.42 -3.98
C GLU A 69 -21.37 24.99 -3.99
N VAL A 70 -21.93 25.25 -2.79
CA VAL A 70 -23.06 26.16 -2.64
C VAL A 70 -22.47 27.57 -2.61
N HIS A 71 -22.06 28.07 -3.77
CA HIS A 71 -21.70 29.48 -3.93
C HIS A 71 -22.94 30.31 -4.24
N ASN A 72 -23.38 30.99 -3.18
CA ASN A 72 -23.80 32.40 -3.11
C ASN A 72 -24.78 32.97 -4.15
N GLY A 73 -25.83 33.57 -3.59
CA GLY A 73 -26.00 35.00 -3.82
C GLY A 73 -27.34 35.39 -4.41
N TYR A 74 -28.10 36.12 -3.60
CA TYR A 74 -29.18 37.00 -4.01
C TYR A 74 -28.77 37.86 -5.22
N TYR A 75 -29.64 37.91 -6.22
CA TYR A 75 -29.74 39.07 -7.11
C TYR A 75 -31.13 39.69 -6.92
N HIS A 76 -31.10 40.93 -6.46
CA HIS A 76 -32.12 41.94 -6.64
C HIS A 76 -32.03 42.46 -8.09
#